data_AF-E5B0R1-F1
#
_entry.id   AF-E5B0R1-F1
#
_cell.length_a   1.000
_cell.length_b   1.000
_cell.length_c   1.000
_cell.angle_alpha   90.00
_cell.angle_beta   90.00
_cell.angle_gamma   90.00
#
_symmetry.space_group_name_H-M   'P 1'
#
loop_
_entity.id
_entity.type
_entity.pdbx_description
1 polymer ?
#
loop_
_entity_poly.entity_id
_entity_poly.type
_entity_poly.pdbx_seq_one_letter_code
_entity_poly.pdbx_strand_id
1 'polypeptide(L)'
;MTVMKKTLITLALVATAASGSAMAWTASGTGGNVELGGSLNPFDSETPWEVKVGDAMTALDAQVQKGQTKVDIKVNNPIPVLGIRTKEKNAFAGNSGYCPQINFGDAFEIEDFIQGKFTLTLPVKGMDDAKIGTMTAPFAVAGIMSFKSSGTGGATGMYAADVGDGFFGGLPLANYNHDPIGKMKIALGLMPDIANNFDKQGYELSGMDKVSFKYPSTLYSGFYASGIETGQTINISLDSPASADVPVRWKASMPVTVTYI
;
A
#
# COMPACT_ATOMS: atom_id res chain seq x y z
N MET A 1 -11.35 -3.69 35.75
CA MET A 1 -9.94 -4.09 35.91
C MET A 1 -9.29 -3.97 34.54
N THR A 2 -8.58 -2.87 34.31
CA THR A 2 -8.00 -2.52 33.01
C THR A 2 -6.69 -3.29 32.85
N VAL A 3 -6.59 -4.15 31.82
CA VAL A 3 -5.36 -4.85 31.48
C VAL A 3 -4.62 -4.02 30.42
N MET A 4 -3.49 -3.41 30.81
CA MET A 4 -2.57 -2.77 29.85
C MET A 4 -1.69 -3.83 29.16
N LYS A 5 -1.60 -3.75 27.83
CA LYS A 5 -0.63 -4.46 26.98
C LYS A 5 0.81 -4.07 27.38
N LYS A 6 1.65 -5.06 27.68
CA LYS A 6 3.11 -4.89 27.76
C LYS A 6 3.76 -5.74 26.67
N THR A 7 4.00 -5.15 25.51
CA THR A 7 4.92 -5.74 24.52
C THR A 7 6.30 -5.14 24.78
N LEU A 8 7.14 -5.89 25.47
CA LEU A 8 8.56 -5.58 25.64
C LEU A 8 9.23 -5.61 24.26
N ILE A 9 9.75 -4.48 23.79
CA ILE A 9 10.70 -4.44 22.67
C ILE A 9 12.08 -4.59 23.29
N THR A 10 12.63 -5.80 23.23
CA THR A 10 13.97 -6.12 23.71
C THR A 10 15.00 -5.52 22.74
N LEU A 11 15.70 -4.47 23.18
CA LEU A 11 16.80 -3.85 22.45
C LEU A 11 18.01 -4.79 22.49
N ALA A 12 18.36 -5.40 21.36
CA ALA A 12 19.55 -6.24 21.26
C ALA A 12 20.81 -5.36 21.28
N LEU A 13 21.61 -5.48 22.34
CA LEU A 13 22.94 -4.87 22.45
C LEU A 13 23.90 -5.63 21.54
N VAL A 14 24.23 -5.09 20.37
CA VAL A 14 25.29 -5.66 19.52
C VAL A 14 26.64 -5.22 20.09
N ALA A 15 27.39 -6.16 20.63
CA ALA A 15 28.79 -5.96 20.97
C ALA A 15 29.58 -5.71 19.67
N THR A 16 30.16 -4.53 19.52
CA THR A 16 31.08 -4.22 18.42
C THR A 16 32.43 -4.87 18.70
N ALA A 17 32.69 -6.03 18.09
CA ALA A 17 34.05 -6.56 18.01
C ALA A 17 34.82 -5.76 16.94
N ALA A 18 35.56 -4.73 17.36
CA ALA A 18 36.54 -4.10 16.49
C ALA A 18 37.76 -5.04 16.35
N SER A 19 37.81 -5.85 15.29
CA SER A 19 38.99 -6.66 14.97
C SER A 19 40.00 -5.81 14.18
N GLY A 20 40.84 -5.08 14.89
CA GLY A 20 42.06 -4.50 14.32
C GLY A 20 43.16 -5.56 14.25
N SER A 21 43.11 -6.47 13.28
CA SER A 21 44.22 -7.40 13.06
C SER A 21 45.43 -6.61 12.56
N ALA A 22 46.47 -6.52 13.38
CA ALA A 22 47.74 -5.95 12.96
C ALA A 22 48.25 -6.72 11.73
N MET A 23 48.48 -6.01 10.61
CA MET A 23 49.07 -6.58 9.41
C MET A 23 50.54 -6.91 9.71
N ALA A 24 50.85 -8.19 9.90
CA ALA A 24 52.21 -8.68 10.12
C ALA A 24 52.75 -9.35 8.86
N TRP A 25 54.00 -9.05 8.50
CA TRP A 25 54.71 -9.78 7.45
C TRP A 25 55.10 -11.16 7.96
N THR A 26 54.63 -12.21 7.26
CA THR A 26 54.99 -13.60 7.58
C THR A 26 55.98 -14.11 6.54
N ALA A 27 57.24 -14.30 6.93
CA ALA A 27 58.26 -14.84 6.04
C ALA A 27 57.87 -16.26 5.56
N SER A 28 57.90 -16.47 4.24
CA SER A 28 57.45 -17.73 3.60
C SER A 28 55.99 -18.14 3.88
N GLY A 29 55.10 -17.17 4.13
CA GLY A 29 53.68 -17.45 4.36
C GLY A 29 52.97 -18.06 3.14
N THR A 30 52.02 -18.98 3.38
CA THR A 30 51.21 -19.63 2.33
C THR A 30 49.92 -18.87 1.98
N GLY A 31 49.73 -17.66 2.51
CA GLY A 31 48.51 -16.86 2.36
C GLY A 31 47.49 -17.04 3.49
N GLY A 32 46.35 -16.35 3.39
CA GLY A 32 45.22 -16.38 4.33
C GLY A 32 44.00 -15.65 3.74
N ASN A 33 42.88 -15.62 4.45
CA ASN A 33 41.66 -14.94 4.01
C ASN A 33 41.58 -13.49 4.52
N VAL A 34 41.01 -12.60 3.71
CA VAL A 34 40.61 -11.24 4.12
C VAL A 34 39.14 -11.29 4.52
N GLU A 35 38.87 -11.13 5.81
CA GLU A 35 37.50 -11.05 6.33
C GLU A 35 37.00 -9.61 6.25
N LEU A 36 35.93 -9.39 5.50
CA LEU A 36 35.24 -8.09 5.39
C LEU A 36 33.89 -8.21 6.10
N GLY A 37 33.68 -7.38 7.12
CA GLY A 37 32.44 -7.37 7.88
C GLY A 37 32.10 -5.98 8.41
N GLY A 38 30.84 -5.78 8.75
CA GLY A 38 30.31 -4.55 9.33
C GLY A 38 28.88 -4.77 9.80
N SER A 39 28.36 -3.82 10.59
CA SER A 39 26.96 -3.83 11.02
C SER A 39 26.14 -2.92 10.11
N LEU A 40 25.09 -3.46 9.50
CA LEU A 40 24.06 -2.67 8.83
C LEU A 40 22.94 -2.40 9.83
N ASN A 41 22.82 -1.15 10.26
CA ASN A 41 21.77 -0.73 11.16
C ASN A 41 20.57 -0.23 10.34
N PRO A 42 19.33 -0.67 10.65
CA PRO A 42 18.14 -0.07 10.08
C PRO A 42 18.11 1.43 10.39
N PHE A 43 17.81 2.25 9.38
CA PHE A 43 17.53 3.67 9.56
C PHE A 43 16.04 3.86 9.31
N ASP A 44 15.30 4.24 10.36
CA ASP A 44 13.92 4.70 10.20
C ASP A 44 13.99 6.12 9.64
N SER A 45 13.81 6.28 8.33
CA SER A 45 13.58 7.62 7.79
C SER A 45 12.24 8.12 8.32
N GLU A 46 12.25 9.15 9.16
CA GLU A 46 11.00 9.82 9.53
C GLU A 46 10.38 10.45 8.28
N THR A 47 9.25 9.88 7.84
CA THR A 47 8.45 10.41 6.74
C THR A 47 7.26 11.19 7.30
N PRO A 48 6.68 12.15 6.54
CA PRO A 48 5.49 12.87 6.96
C PRO A 48 4.20 12.03 6.87
N TRP A 49 4.32 10.75 6.49
CA TRP A 49 3.22 9.85 6.22
C TRP A 49 3.01 8.87 7.36
N GLU A 50 1.74 8.55 7.62
CA GLU A 50 1.37 7.35 8.34
C GLU A 50 0.63 6.40 7.39
N VAL A 51 0.86 5.10 7.57
CA VAL A 51 0.36 4.04 6.70
C VAL A 51 -0.52 3.09 7.51
N LYS A 52 -1.69 2.74 6.96
CA LYS A 52 -2.62 1.74 7.51
C LYS A 52 -2.88 0.68 6.45
N VAL A 53 -2.60 -0.58 6.76
CA VAL A 53 -3.03 -1.73 5.96
C VAL A 53 -4.34 -2.25 6.53
N GLY A 54 -5.26 -2.64 5.65
CA GLY A 54 -6.55 -3.21 6.04
C GLY A 54 -6.41 -4.50 6.84
N ASP A 55 -7.37 -4.73 7.74
CA ASP A 55 -7.44 -5.97 8.51
C ASP A 55 -7.80 -7.16 7.60
N ALA A 56 -7.45 -8.37 8.05
CA ALA A 56 -7.85 -9.59 7.36
C ALA A 56 -9.39 -9.71 7.32
N MET A 57 -9.96 -9.78 6.12
CA MET A 57 -11.39 -9.99 5.94
C MET A 57 -11.71 -11.49 5.86
N THR A 58 -12.19 -12.06 6.98
CA THR A 58 -12.45 -13.50 7.09
C THR A 58 -13.92 -13.88 6.93
N ALA A 59 -14.82 -12.91 6.79
CA ALA A 59 -16.27 -13.13 6.68
C ALA A 59 -16.75 -13.02 5.22
N LEU A 60 -16.12 -13.77 4.32
CA LEU A 60 -16.46 -13.85 2.89
C LEU A 60 -17.02 -15.23 2.52
N ASP A 61 -17.81 -15.80 3.43
CA ASP A 61 -18.45 -17.09 3.22
C ASP A 61 -19.53 -17.01 2.14
N ALA A 62 -19.61 -18.06 1.31
CA ALA A 62 -20.68 -18.24 0.34
C ALA A 62 -21.09 -19.70 0.24
N GLN A 63 -22.34 -19.93 -0.14
CA GLN A 63 -22.86 -21.26 -0.42
C GLN A 63 -22.51 -21.68 -1.84
N VAL A 64 -22.06 -22.92 -2.00
CA VAL A 64 -21.75 -23.52 -3.31
C VAL A 64 -22.52 -24.82 -3.49
N GLN A 65 -23.01 -25.06 -4.70
CA GLN A 65 -23.65 -26.31 -5.09
C GLN A 65 -22.62 -27.29 -5.65
N LYS A 66 -22.96 -28.59 -5.60
CA LYS A 66 -22.13 -29.62 -6.22
C LYS A 66 -21.99 -29.35 -7.71
N GLY A 67 -20.75 -29.41 -8.21
CA GLY A 67 -20.44 -29.12 -9.60
C GLY A 67 -20.25 -27.64 -9.94
N GLN A 68 -20.47 -26.72 -8.99
CA GLN A 68 -20.29 -25.29 -9.22
C GLN A 68 -18.80 -24.92 -9.26
N THR A 69 -18.42 -24.12 -10.25
CA THR A 69 -17.05 -23.58 -10.41
C THR A 69 -16.97 -22.08 -10.25
N LYS A 70 -18.11 -21.38 -10.22
CA LYS A 70 -18.17 -19.92 -10.08
C LYS A 70 -18.91 -19.55 -8.82
N VAL A 71 -18.36 -18.66 -8.01
CA VAL A 71 -18.95 -18.21 -6.74
C VAL A 71 -18.93 -16.70 -6.70
N ASP A 72 -20.07 -16.10 -6.43
CA ASP A 72 -20.22 -14.65 -6.34
C ASP A 72 -20.47 -14.28 -4.86
N ILE A 73 -19.65 -13.38 -4.33
CA ILE A 73 -19.72 -12.91 -2.94
C ILE A 73 -20.02 -11.42 -2.97
N LYS A 74 -21.15 -11.02 -2.39
CA LYS A 74 -21.54 -9.62 -2.29
C LYS A 74 -20.79 -8.92 -1.16
N VAL A 75 -20.16 -7.79 -1.46
CA VAL A 75 -19.48 -6.94 -0.48
C VAL A 75 -20.50 -6.02 0.18
N ASN A 76 -20.86 -6.31 1.43
CA ASN A 76 -21.88 -5.54 2.16
C ASN A 76 -21.31 -4.34 2.94
N ASN A 77 -20.03 -4.43 3.31
CA ASN A 77 -19.26 -3.37 3.95
C ASN A 77 -17.97 -3.18 3.13
N PRO A 78 -17.40 -1.98 3.05
CA PRO A 78 -16.19 -1.78 2.27
C PRO A 78 -15.06 -2.66 2.84
N ILE A 79 -14.15 -3.09 1.98
CA ILE A 79 -12.96 -3.85 2.35
C ILE A 79 -11.75 -2.94 2.07
N PRO A 80 -11.30 -2.15 3.07
CA PRO A 80 -10.16 -1.26 2.89
C PRO A 80 -8.89 -2.09 2.79
N VAL A 81 -7.95 -1.67 1.95
CA VAL A 81 -6.68 -2.38 1.72
C VAL A 81 -5.49 -1.54 2.17
N LEU A 82 -5.36 -0.31 1.66
CA LEU A 82 -4.22 0.54 1.97
C LEU A 82 -4.69 1.98 2.15
N GLY A 83 -4.28 2.59 3.25
CA GLY A 83 -4.44 4.00 3.55
C GLY A 83 -3.07 4.61 3.80
N ILE A 84 -2.81 5.75 3.18
CA ILE A 84 -1.64 6.57 3.46
C ILE A 84 -2.15 7.99 3.68
N ARG A 85 -1.80 8.65 4.76
CA ARG A 85 -2.17 10.06 4.97
C ARG A 85 -1.07 10.84 5.66
N THR A 86 -1.15 12.16 5.57
CA THR A 86 -0.31 13.02 6.42
C THR A 86 -0.48 12.67 7.89
N LYS A 87 0.64 12.51 8.59
CA LYS A 87 0.66 12.19 10.01
C LYS A 87 0.16 13.34 10.88
N GLU A 88 0.50 14.57 10.50
CA GLU A 88 0.12 15.78 11.22
C GLU A 88 -0.96 16.55 10.47
N LYS A 89 -1.76 17.34 11.21
CA LYS A 89 -2.81 18.19 10.62
C LYS A 89 -2.28 19.37 9.80
N ASN A 90 -1.04 19.77 10.03
CA ASN A 90 -0.41 20.86 9.30
C ASN A 90 0.26 20.28 8.04
N ALA A 91 0.21 21.03 6.94
CA ALA A 91 1.00 20.69 5.75
C ALA A 91 2.51 20.64 6.06
N PHE A 92 3.22 19.73 5.40
CA PHE A 92 4.65 19.51 5.57
C PHE A 92 5.45 20.08 4.38
N ALA A 93 6.69 20.54 4.62
CA ALA A 93 7.59 20.93 3.55
C ALA A 93 8.12 19.69 2.81
N GLY A 94 8.13 19.71 1.48
CA GLY A 94 8.62 18.58 0.69
C GLY A 94 10.08 18.23 0.96
N ASN A 95 10.46 16.98 0.74
CA ASN A 95 11.84 16.53 0.86
C ASN A 95 12.10 15.27 0.02
N SER A 96 13.35 15.03 -0.33
CA SER A 96 13.73 13.76 -0.96
C SER A 96 13.43 12.60 0.00
N GLY A 97 12.95 11.47 -0.52
CA GLY A 97 12.49 10.36 0.32
C GLY A 97 11.09 10.53 0.89
N TYR A 98 10.29 11.52 0.43
CA TYR A 98 8.90 11.70 0.86
C TYR A 98 7.87 11.24 -0.18
N CYS A 99 8.27 10.71 -1.35
CA CYS A 99 7.32 10.27 -2.37
C CYS A 99 6.97 8.79 -2.18
N PRO A 100 5.76 8.43 -1.67
CA PRO A 100 5.41 7.03 -1.44
C PRO A 100 5.25 6.31 -2.78
N GLN A 101 5.87 5.15 -2.92
CA GLN A 101 5.75 4.24 -4.06
C GLN A 101 5.07 2.96 -3.58
N ILE A 102 3.94 2.61 -4.18
CA ILE A 102 3.06 1.51 -3.78
C ILE A 102 3.28 0.32 -4.71
N ASN A 103 3.33 -0.88 -4.14
CA ASN A 103 3.41 -2.12 -4.90
C ASN A 103 2.43 -3.15 -4.34
N PHE A 104 1.54 -3.66 -5.21
CA PHE A 104 0.55 -4.69 -4.92
C PHE A 104 0.95 -6.10 -5.41
N GLY A 105 2.22 -6.29 -5.80
CA GLY A 105 2.69 -7.48 -6.50
C GLY A 105 2.02 -7.62 -7.86
N ASP A 106 1.64 -8.85 -8.20
CA ASP A 106 1.01 -9.19 -9.49
C ASP A 106 -0.53 -9.05 -9.46
N ALA A 107 -1.07 -8.24 -8.55
CA ALA A 107 -2.51 -8.14 -8.31
C ALA A 107 -3.28 -7.37 -9.40
N PHE A 108 -2.56 -6.62 -10.25
CA PHE A 108 -3.11 -5.74 -11.29
C PHE A 108 -2.24 -5.82 -12.55
N GLU A 109 -2.89 -5.69 -13.70
CA GLU A 109 -2.21 -5.61 -14.99
C GLU A 109 -1.89 -4.13 -15.32
N ILE A 110 -0.89 -3.87 -16.16
CA ILE A 110 -0.52 -2.49 -16.51
C ILE A 110 -1.68 -1.72 -17.16
N GLU A 111 -2.54 -2.43 -17.90
CA GLU A 111 -3.74 -1.88 -18.53
C GLU A 111 -4.74 -1.30 -17.52
N ASP A 112 -4.80 -1.85 -16.29
CA ASP A 112 -5.68 -1.33 -15.23
C ASP A 112 -5.31 0.12 -14.88
N PHE A 113 -4.00 0.36 -14.75
CA PHE A 113 -3.45 1.69 -14.46
C PHE A 113 -3.56 2.63 -15.66
N ILE A 114 -3.35 2.10 -16.87
CA ILE A 114 -3.52 2.86 -18.11
C ILE A 114 -4.97 3.27 -18.27
N GLN A 115 -5.97 2.48 -17.91
CA GLN A 115 -7.39 2.84 -18.10
C GLN A 115 -8.01 3.53 -16.87
N GLY A 116 -7.32 3.52 -15.73
CA GLY A 116 -7.86 3.96 -14.45
C GLY A 116 -9.03 3.12 -13.95
N LYS A 117 -9.09 1.84 -14.37
CA LYS A 117 -10.11 0.86 -13.99
C LYS A 117 -9.38 -0.35 -13.43
N PHE A 118 -9.48 -0.58 -12.13
CA PHE A 118 -8.68 -1.61 -11.46
C PHE A 118 -9.52 -2.86 -11.24
N THR A 119 -9.04 -3.98 -11.75
CA THR A 119 -9.61 -5.30 -11.46
C THR A 119 -8.61 -6.09 -10.64
N LEU A 120 -8.88 -6.19 -9.34
CA LEU A 120 -8.04 -7.01 -8.45
C LEU A 120 -8.13 -8.46 -8.91
N THR A 121 -6.98 -9.07 -9.20
CA THR A 121 -6.88 -10.50 -9.55
C THR A 121 -5.94 -11.19 -8.58
N LEU A 122 -6.43 -12.19 -7.85
CA LEU A 122 -5.62 -12.93 -6.87
C LEU A 122 -5.77 -14.45 -7.03
N PRO A 123 -4.71 -15.23 -6.82
CA PRO A 123 -4.84 -16.67 -6.71
C PRO A 123 -5.63 -17.03 -5.45
N VAL A 124 -6.62 -17.91 -5.62
CA VAL A 124 -7.36 -18.51 -4.50
C VAL A 124 -6.65 -19.81 -4.14
N LYS A 125 -6.26 -19.93 -2.88
CA LYS A 125 -5.53 -21.07 -2.34
C LYS A 125 -6.36 -21.81 -1.31
N GLY A 126 -6.17 -23.13 -1.24
CA GLY A 126 -6.62 -23.95 -0.13
C GLY A 126 -5.82 -23.68 1.15
N MET A 127 -6.19 -24.35 2.23
CA MET A 127 -5.48 -24.26 3.52
C MET A 127 -4.10 -24.93 3.48
N ASP A 128 -3.85 -25.79 2.50
CA ASP A 128 -2.58 -26.44 2.18
C ASP A 128 -1.70 -25.60 1.23
N ASP A 129 -2.09 -24.35 0.95
CA ASP A 129 -1.44 -23.42 0.02
C ASP A 129 -1.48 -23.81 -1.46
N ALA A 130 -2.15 -24.92 -1.81
CA ALA A 130 -2.38 -25.29 -3.19
C ALA A 130 -3.33 -24.28 -3.86
N LYS A 131 -3.05 -23.85 -5.09
CA LYS A 131 -3.98 -23.04 -5.87
C LYS A 131 -5.20 -23.88 -6.23
N ILE A 132 -6.38 -23.35 -5.93
CA ILE A 132 -7.68 -23.98 -6.21
C ILE A 132 -8.56 -23.12 -7.11
N GLY A 133 -8.12 -21.92 -7.47
CA GLY A 133 -8.89 -21.00 -8.31
C GLY A 133 -8.28 -19.61 -8.41
N THR A 134 -9.09 -18.68 -8.89
CA THR A 134 -8.75 -17.26 -9.06
C THR A 134 -9.92 -16.40 -8.57
N MET A 135 -9.59 -15.33 -7.85
CA MET A 135 -10.53 -14.31 -7.39
C MET A 135 -10.38 -13.08 -8.30
N THR A 136 -11.50 -12.48 -8.69
CA THR A 136 -11.54 -11.14 -9.27
C THR A 136 -12.53 -10.22 -8.56
N ALA A 137 -12.21 -8.93 -8.43
CA ALA A 137 -13.13 -7.93 -7.89
C ALA A 137 -12.83 -6.53 -8.45
N PRO A 138 -13.86 -5.67 -8.65
CA PRO A 138 -13.64 -4.25 -8.86
C PRO A 138 -12.86 -3.65 -7.69
N PHE A 139 -11.80 -2.92 -7.99
CA PHE A 139 -10.93 -2.30 -7.00
C PHE A 139 -10.95 -0.78 -7.17
N ALA A 140 -11.08 -0.07 -6.06
CA ALA A 140 -11.16 1.37 -6.04
C ALA A 140 -9.87 1.95 -5.49
N VAL A 141 -9.40 3.02 -6.13
CA VAL A 141 -8.24 3.82 -5.69
C VAL A 141 -8.58 5.31 -5.76
N ALA A 142 -8.11 6.04 -4.76
CA ALA A 142 -8.26 7.48 -4.69
C ALA A 142 -7.05 8.11 -4.00
N GLY A 143 -6.54 9.18 -4.60
CA GLY A 143 -5.55 10.06 -3.98
C GLY A 143 -6.04 11.50 -4.04
N ILE A 144 -5.84 12.23 -2.95
CA ILE A 144 -6.13 13.66 -2.85
C ILE A 144 -4.88 14.34 -2.27
N MET A 145 -4.55 15.50 -2.80
CA MET A 145 -3.51 16.35 -2.22
C MET A 145 -3.91 17.81 -2.17
N SER A 146 -3.16 18.56 -1.37
CA SER A 146 -3.02 20.00 -1.48
C SER A 146 -1.55 20.34 -1.58
N PHE A 147 -1.26 21.42 -2.29
CA PHE A 147 0.08 21.98 -2.37
C PHE A 147 0.01 23.51 -2.31
N LYS A 148 1.05 24.12 -1.74
CA LYS A 148 1.19 25.58 -1.68
C LYS A 148 2.64 25.98 -1.79
N SER A 149 2.94 26.85 -2.74
CA SER A 149 4.23 27.51 -2.91
C SER A 149 4.04 29.02 -3.11
N SER A 150 5.12 29.75 -3.34
CA SER A 150 5.06 31.19 -3.56
C SER A 150 4.24 31.51 -4.82
N GLY A 151 3.06 32.09 -4.66
CA GLY A 151 2.18 32.52 -5.75
C GLY A 151 1.39 31.41 -6.46
N THR A 152 1.51 30.15 -6.03
CA THR A 152 0.76 29.02 -6.62
C THR A 152 0.32 28.02 -5.54
N GLY A 153 -0.80 27.36 -5.76
CA GLY A 153 -1.29 26.30 -4.88
C GLY A 153 -2.65 25.79 -5.33
N GLY A 154 -3.07 24.69 -4.73
CA GLY A 154 -4.34 24.05 -5.05
C GLY A 154 -4.61 22.86 -4.15
N ALA A 155 -5.84 22.36 -4.22
CA ALA A 155 -6.23 21.04 -3.73
C ALA A 155 -6.81 20.27 -4.91
N THR A 156 -6.31 19.07 -5.16
CA THR A 156 -6.60 18.29 -6.37
C THR A 156 -6.79 16.82 -6.04
N GLY A 157 -7.50 16.10 -6.91
CA GLY A 157 -7.37 14.64 -6.95
C GLY A 157 -6.07 14.25 -7.64
N MET A 158 -5.61 13.02 -7.43
CA MET A 158 -4.30 12.58 -7.90
C MET A 158 -4.36 11.51 -8.97
N TYR A 159 -3.42 11.61 -9.90
CA TYR A 159 -2.91 10.52 -10.73
C TYR A 159 -1.38 10.48 -10.55
N ALA A 160 -0.73 9.40 -10.96
CA ALA A 160 0.73 9.24 -10.80
C ALA A 160 1.30 8.61 -12.07
N ALA A 161 1.90 9.43 -12.92
CA ALA A 161 2.33 9.00 -14.25
C ALA A 161 3.71 8.34 -14.24
N ASP A 162 4.58 8.80 -13.34
CA ASP A 162 6.00 8.45 -13.34
C ASP A 162 6.48 8.04 -11.95
N VAL A 163 7.50 7.18 -11.91
CA VAL A 163 8.23 6.86 -10.67
C VAL A 163 8.73 8.16 -10.04
N GLY A 164 8.44 8.36 -8.76
CA GLY A 164 8.76 9.59 -8.02
C GLY A 164 7.60 10.57 -7.92
N ASP A 165 6.49 10.32 -8.61
CA ASP A 165 5.20 10.88 -8.25
C ASP A 165 4.71 10.23 -6.94
N GLY A 166 3.96 11.01 -6.17
CA GLY A 166 3.32 10.55 -4.95
C GLY A 166 2.27 9.48 -5.23
N PHE A 167 2.35 8.37 -4.51
CA PHE A 167 1.46 7.21 -4.63
C PHE A 167 1.55 6.49 -5.99
N PHE A 168 2.66 6.66 -6.71
CA PHE A 168 2.95 5.88 -7.92
C PHE A 168 2.88 4.37 -7.64
N GLY A 169 2.35 3.62 -8.60
CA GLY A 169 2.03 2.20 -8.44
C GLY A 169 0.71 1.91 -7.69
N GLY A 170 0.01 2.95 -7.22
CA GLY A 170 -1.33 2.82 -6.62
C GLY A 170 -2.42 3.69 -7.25
N LEU A 171 -2.09 4.54 -8.23
CA LEU A 171 -3.01 5.46 -8.91
C LEU A 171 -2.92 5.30 -10.44
N PRO A 172 -3.94 5.73 -11.20
CA PRO A 172 -3.87 5.73 -12.66
C PRO A 172 -2.66 6.51 -13.20
N LEU A 173 -2.13 6.09 -14.35
CA LEU A 173 -0.95 6.73 -14.98
C LEU A 173 -1.27 8.03 -15.71
N ALA A 174 -2.54 8.31 -15.94
CA ALA A 174 -2.98 9.53 -16.58
C ALA A 174 -4.22 10.09 -15.90
N ASN A 175 -4.50 11.34 -16.23
CA ASN A 175 -5.67 12.04 -15.75
C ASN A 175 -6.93 11.45 -16.40
N TYR A 176 -7.57 10.54 -15.69
CA TYR A 176 -8.87 9.98 -16.04
C TYR A 176 -9.97 10.63 -15.21
N ASN A 177 -11.04 11.05 -15.90
CA ASN A 177 -12.28 11.53 -15.30
C ASN A 177 -12.03 12.59 -14.22
N HIS A 178 -11.85 13.85 -14.65
CA HIS A 178 -11.67 15.06 -13.82
C HIS A 178 -12.72 15.22 -12.68
N ASP A 179 -12.68 14.35 -11.68
CA ASP A 179 -13.69 14.22 -10.63
C ASP A 179 -13.00 14.00 -9.27
N PRO A 180 -12.31 15.03 -8.74
CA PRO A 180 -11.66 14.92 -7.46
C PRO A 180 -12.67 14.77 -6.30
N ILE A 181 -13.92 15.24 -6.48
CA ILE A 181 -15.00 15.06 -5.49
C ILE A 181 -15.41 13.58 -5.42
N GLY A 182 -15.53 12.90 -6.56
CA GLY A 182 -15.73 11.45 -6.61
C GLY A 182 -14.59 10.69 -5.95
N LYS A 183 -13.32 11.09 -6.19
CA LYS A 183 -12.16 10.51 -5.52
C LYS A 183 -12.20 10.69 -4.00
N MET A 184 -12.58 11.88 -3.52
CA MET A 184 -12.79 12.12 -2.10
C MET A 184 -13.87 11.20 -1.53
N LYS A 185 -15.01 11.03 -2.23
CA LYS A 185 -16.09 10.13 -1.79
C LYS A 185 -15.64 8.67 -1.72
N ILE A 186 -14.91 8.19 -2.73
CA ILE A 186 -14.32 6.84 -2.73
C ILE A 186 -13.42 6.66 -1.51
N ALA A 187 -12.50 7.60 -1.28
CA ALA A 187 -11.56 7.51 -0.16
C ALA A 187 -12.27 7.45 1.20
N LEU A 188 -13.25 8.33 1.43
CA LEU A 188 -14.04 8.36 2.66
C LEU A 188 -14.98 7.16 2.80
N GLY A 189 -15.48 6.61 1.69
CA GLY A 189 -16.29 5.40 1.67
C GLY A 189 -15.49 4.15 2.06
N LEU A 190 -14.21 4.11 1.69
CA LEU A 190 -13.30 3.03 2.09
C LEU A 190 -12.77 3.24 3.51
N MET A 191 -12.29 4.43 3.83
CA MET A 191 -11.65 4.75 5.11
C MET A 191 -12.15 6.12 5.62
N PRO A 192 -13.19 6.16 6.47
CA PRO A 192 -13.79 7.42 6.90
C PRO A 192 -12.83 8.38 7.62
N ASP A 193 -11.77 7.85 8.25
CA ASP A 193 -10.78 8.65 8.97
C ASP A 193 -9.63 9.14 8.09
N ILE A 194 -9.56 8.77 6.80
CA ILE A 194 -8.38 9.02 5.95
C ILE A 194 -8.08 10.51 5.79
N ALA A 195 -9.09 11.37 5.80
CA ALA A 195 -8.95 12.81 5.62
C ALA A 195 -8.76 13.60 6.93
N ASN A 196 -8.69 12.94 8.10
CA ASN A 196 -8.66 13.63 9.41
C ASN A 196 -7.49 14.62 9.60
N ASN A 197 -6.38 14.37 8.90
CA ASN A 197 -5.17 15.19 8.94
C ASN A 197 -4.92 15.95 7.63
N PHE A 198 -5.91 15.96 6.72
CA PHE A 198 -5.77 16.65 5.46
C PHE A 198 -5.94 18.16 5.65
N ASP A 199 -4.90 18.91 5.31
CA ASP A 199 -4.92 20.36 5.26
C ASP A 199 -5.18 20.79 3.82
N LYS A 200 -6.34 21.41 3.52
CA LYS A 200 -6.62 21.93 2.17
C LYS A 200 -5.84 23.20 1.83
N GLN A 201 -5.10 23.77 2.79
CA GLN A 201 -4.26 24.96 2.67
C GLN A 201 -5.00 26.21 2.16
N GLY A 202 -6.32 26.25 2.40
CA GLY A 202 -7.22 27.32 1.95
C GLY A 202 -7.78 27.16 0.54
N TYR A 203 -7.50 26.06 -0.15
CA TYR A 203 -7.96 25.81 -1.52
C TYR A 203 -9.21 24.92 -1.55
N GLU A 204 -10.02 25.10 -2.59
CA GLU A 204 -11.12 24.20 -2.91
C GLU A 204 -10.64 23.07 -3.82
N LEU A 205 -11.22 21.89 -3.62
CA LEU A 205 -10.83 20.68 -4.33
C LEU A 205 -11.28 20.78 -5.79
N SER A 206 -10.34 20.88 -6.72
CA SER A 206 -10.61 21.06 -8.15
C SER A 206 -9.55 20.43 -9.03
N GLY A 207 -9.96 19.88 -10.17
CA GLY A 207 -9.05 19.23 -11.12
C GLY A 207 -8.36 17.98 -10.59
N MET A 208 -7.42 17.48 -11.39
CA MET A 208 -6.58 16.33 -11.10
C MET A 208 -5.14 16.73 -11.40
N ASP A 209 -4.19 16.32 -10.56
CA ASP A 209 -2.78 16.62 -10.78
C ASP A 209 -1.86 15.48 -10.32
N LYS A 210 -0.64 15.46 -10.84
CA LYS A 210 0.44 14.61 -10.32
C LYS A 210 1.44 15.48 -9.58
N VAL A 211 2.07 14.95 -8.53
CA VAL A 211 3.03 15.71 -7.75
C VAL A 211 4.15 14.83 -7.26
N SER A 212 5.35 15.41 -7.18
CA SER A 212 6.46 14.85 -6.42
C SER A 212 6.60 15.64 -5.12
N PHE A 213 6.46 14.97 -3.98
CA PHE A 213 6.52 15.57 -2.63
C PHE A 213 7.94 15.97 -2.19
N LYS A 214 8.83 16.25 -3.16
CA LYS A 214 10.27 16.42 -2.93
C LYS A 214 10.75 17.85 -2.76
N TYR A 215 9.91 18.85 -3.06
CA TYR A 215 10.35 20.24 -3.15
C TYR A 215 10.22 20.98 -1.80
N PRO A 216 11.33 21.38 -1.15
CA PRO A 216 11.29 21.98 0.19
C PRO A 216 10.63 23.36 0.25
N SER A 217 10.54 24.06 -0.89
CA SER A 217 9.86 25.35 -1.02
C SER A 217 8.34 25.21 -1.22
N THR A 218 7.79 24.01 -1.12
CA THR A 218 6.36 23.74 -1.29
C THR A 218 5.85 22.96 -0.08
N LEU A 219 4.72 23.41 0.46
CA LEU A 219 3.99 22.73 1.51
C LEU A 219 2.97 21.78 0.91
N TYR A 220 2.90 20.57 1.44
CA TYR A 220 2.03 19.51 0.97
C TYR A 220 1.17 18.95 2.09
N SER A 221 -0.04 18.54 1.75
CA SER A 221 -0.84 17.62 2.55
C SER A 221 -1.58 16.69 1.62
N GLY A 222 -1.94 15.49 2.07
CA GLY A 222 -2.61 14.56 1.19
C GLY A 222 -2.91 13.23 1.83
N PHE A 223 -3.60 12.40 1.06
CA PHE A 223 -3.87 11.04 1.42
C PHE A 223 -4.19 10.18 0.19
N TYR A 224 -4.08 8.88 0.41
CA TYR A 224 -4.38 7.80 -0.51
C TYR A 224 -5.24 6.76 0.20
N ALA A 225 -6.23 6.22 -0.50
CA ALA A 225 -7.03 5.09 -0.05
C ALA A 225 -7.28 4.12 -1.20
N SER A 226 -7.24 2.82 -0.89
CA SER A 226 -7.64 1.76 -1.81
C SER A 226 -8.37 0.62 -1.13
N GLY A 227 -9.16 -0.12 -1.91
CA GLY A 227 -9.94 -1.26 -1.42
C GLY A 227 -11.10 -1.62 -2.34
N ILE A 228 -11.99 -2.47 -1.84
CA ILE A 228 -13.23 -2.87 -2.54
C ILE A 228 -14.40 -2.15 -1.90
N GLU A 229 -15.18 -1.42 -2.70
CA GLU A 229 -16.31 -0.64 -2.21
C GLU A 229 -17.51 -1.51 -1.81
N THR A 230 -18.35 -0.98 -0.92
CA THR A 230 -19.66 -1.57 -0.64
C THR A 230 -20.47 -1.71 -1.92
N GLY A 231 -21.19 -2.82 -2.03
CA GLY A 231 -22.06 -3.10 -3.17
C GLY A 231 -21.31 -3.73 -4.34
N GLN A 232 -19.99 -3.87 -4.30
CA GLN A 232 -19.25 -4.63 -5.31
C GLN A 232 -19.43 -6.14 -5.12
N THR A 233 -19.06 -6.90 -6.15
CA THR A 233 -19.08 -8.36 -6.14
C THR A 233 -17.68 -8.90 -6.32
N ILE A 234 -17.27 -9.80 -5.42
CA ILE A 234 -16.09 -10.62 -5.57
C ILE A 234 -16.50 -11.90 -6.30
N ASN A 235 -15.78 -12.25 -7.34
CA ASN A 235 -16.03 -13.44 -8.15
C ASN A 235 -14.90 -14.43 -7.92
N ILE A 236 -15.21 -15.67 -7.60
CA ILE A 236 -14.24 -16.76 -7.48
C ILE A 236 -14.52 -17.77 -8.58
N SER A 237 -13.51 -18.07 -9.38
CA SER A 237 -13.51 -19.18 -10.34
C SER A 237 -12.62 -20.29 -9.81
N LEU A 238 -13.20 -21.44 -9.46
CA LEU A 238 -12.50 -22.63 -9.02
C LEU A 238 -11.93 -23.39 -10.21
N ASP A 239 -10.70 -23.87 -10.08
CA ASP A 239 -10.01 -24.68 -11.09
C ASP A 239 -10.62 -26.10 -11.19
N SER A 240 -11.35 -26.53 -10.17
CA SER A 240 -12.11 -27.78 -10.14
C SER A 240 -13.51 -27.57 -9.54
N PRO A 241 -14.53 -28.31 -9.98
CA PRO A 241 -15.89 -28.16 -9.44
C PRO A 241 -15.95 -28.45 -7.95
N ALA A 242 -16.75 -27.66 -7.22
CA ALA A 242 -17.01 -27.91 -5.81
C ALA A 242 -17.68 -29.29 -5.64
N SER A 243 -17.15 -30.12 -4.73
CA SER A 243 -17.74 -31.42 -4.42
C SER A 243 -19.02 -31.29 -3.60
N ALA A 244 -19.21 -30.17 -2.88
CA ALA A 244 -20.28 -29.84 -1.93
C ALA A 244 -20.44 -30.79 -0.72
N ASP A 245 -19.75 -31.93 -0.72
CA ASP A 245 -19.74 -32.91 0.38
C ASP A 245 -18.81 -32.45 1.54
N VAL A 246 -17.88 -31.52 1.27
CA VAL A 246 -16.98 -30.90 2.27
C VAL A 246 -16.86 -29.39 1.98
N PRO A 247 -16.87 -28.52 3.01
CA PRO A 247 -16.65 -27.08 2.80
C PRO A 247 -15.30 -26.78 2.17
N VAL A 248 -15.30 -25.97 1.10
CA VAL A 248 -14.07 -25.46 0.48
C VAL A 248 -13.56 -24.27 1.30
N ARG A 249 -12.55 -24.51 2.15
CA ARG A 249 -11.85 -23.43 2.86
C ARG A 249 -10.79 -22.83 1.95
N TRP A 250 -10.78 -21.50 1.87
CA TRP A 250 -9.91 -20.80 0.93
C TRP A 250 -9.32 -19.53 1.54
N LYS A 251 -8.21 -19.08 0.95
CA LYS A 251 -7.57 -17.78 1.22
C LYS A 251 -7.07 -17.16 -0.08
N ALA A 252 -7.11 -15.84 -0.15
CA ALA A 252 -6.43 -15.06 -1.18
C ALA A 252 -5.62 -13.97 -0.45
N SER A 253 -4.39 -13.73 -0.88
CA SER A 253 -3.48 -12.82 -0.20
C SER A 253 -2.87 -11.87 -1.21
N MET A 254 -2.97 -10.58 -0.93
CA MET A 254 -2.34 -9.53 -1.73
C MET A 254 -1.16 -8.95 -0.94
N PRO A 255 0.07 -9.01 -1.45
CA PRO A 255 1.18 -8.29 -0.84
C PRO A 255 0.95 -6.79 -1.02
N VAL A 256 1.27 -6.00 0.01
CA VAL A 256 1.24 -4.53 -0.06
C VAL A 256 2.55 -4.00 0.49
N THR A 257 3.28 -3.26 -0.33
CA THR A 257 4.53 -2.61 0.07
C THR A 257 4.47 -1.12 -0.24
N VAL A 258 4.95 -0.30 0.69
CA VAL A 258 5.17 1.13 0.49
C VAL A 258 6.65 1.41 0.68
N THR A 259 7.28 1.99 -0.34
CA THR A 259 8.65 2.48 -0.28
C THR A 259 8.67 3.99 -0.50
N TYR A 260 9.79 4.65 -0.25
CA TYR A 260 9.89 6.10 -0.40
C TYR A 260 11.16 6.48 -1.18
N ILE A 261 11.01 7.45 -2.08
CA ILE A 261 12.08 8.00 -2.92
C ILE A 261 12.06 9.52 -2.93
#